data_AF-A0AAE1A0V1-F1
#
_entry.id   AF-A0AAE1A0V1-F1
#
_cell.length_a   1.000
_cell.length_b   1.000
_cell.length_c   1.000
_cell.angle_alpha   90.00
_cell.angle_beta   90.00
_cell.angle_gamma   90.00
#
_symmetry.space_group_name_H-M   'P 1'
#
loop_
_entity.id
_entity.type
_entity.pdbx_description
1 polymer ?
#
loop_
_entity_poly.entity_id
_entity_poly.type
_entity_poly.pdbx_seq_one_letter_code
_entity_poly.pdbx_strand_id
1 'polypeptide(L)'
;MAKVVSYFSRRANQLVQFSRPRLATAWKYSKAELGPPSLRDMGEVQNGLSNLVTSYKTGAYKKLTVRDAWLNTLVGVEIFFWFVAGECIGKGGIIGYNIPGAVNWDMHF
;
A
#
# COMPACT_ATOMS: atom_id res chain seq x y z
N MET A 1 -24.98 -13.85 33.41
CA MET A 1 -24.90 -13.93 31.93
C MET A 1 -25.40 -12.66 31.24
N ALA A 2 -26.64 -12.19 31.48
CA ALA A 2 -27.20 -11.00 30.81
C ALA A 2 -26.35 -9.71 30.91
N LYS A 3 -25.77 -9.41 32.09
CA LYS A 3 -24.90 -8.23 32.29
C LYS A 3 -23.60 -8.28 31.47
N VAL A 4 -23.02 -9.47 31.32
CA VAL A 4 -21.79 -9.70 30.53
C VAL A 4 -22.09 -9.53 29.04
N VAL A 5 -23.19 -10.12 28.57
CA VAL A 5 -23.66 -9.97 27.19
C VAL A 5 -23.97 -8.51 26.86
N SER A 6 -24.65 -7.78 27.75
CA SER A 6 -24.92 -6.35 27.55
C SER A 6 -23.66 -5.49 27.57
N TYR A 7 -22.64 -5.87 28.34
CA TYR A 7 -21.36 -5.17 28.37
C TYR A 7 -20.59 -5.32 27.06
N PHE A 8 -20.48 -6.54 26.54
CA PHE A 8 -19.85 -6.81 25.23
C PHE A 8 -20.63 -6.14 24.09
N SER A 9 -21.96 -6.23 24.10
CA SER A 9 -22.82 -5.58 23.10
C SER A 9 -22.65 -4.05 23.10
N ARG A 10 -22.57 -3.43 24.29
CA ARG A 10 -22.31 -1.99 24.41
C ARG A 10 -20.93 -1.59 23.88
N ARG A 11 -19.89 -2.38 24.17
CA ARG A 11 -18.53 -2.13 23.67
C ARG A 11 -18.42 -2.33 22.15
N ALA A 12 -19.08 -3.35 21.61
CA ALA A 12 -19.16 -3.57 20.17
C ALA A 12 -19.86 -2.39 19.47
N ASN A 13 -20.99 -1.92 20.01
CA ASN A 13 -21.66 -0.74 19.47
C ASN A 13 -20.79 0.52 19.53
N GLN A 14 -20.04 0.73 20.63
CA GLN A 14 -19.09 1.84 20.74
C GLN A 14 -17.96 1.75 19.70
N LEU A 15 -17.41 0.56 19.47
CA LEU A 15 -16.40 0.34 18.43
C LEU A 15 -16.96 0.62 17.04
N VAL A 16 -18.18 0.18 16.74
CA VAL A 16 -18.84 0.45 15.45
C VAL A 16 -19.05 1.95 15.27
N GLN A 17 -19.54 2.67 16.28
CA GLN A 17 -19.74 4.11 16.22
C GLN A 17 -18.42 4.89 16.05
N PHE A 18 -17.34 4.39 16.64
CA PHE A 18 -16.00 4.98 16.48
C PHE A 18 -15.39 4.72 15.09
N SER A 19 -15.52 3.50 14.59
CA SER A 19 -14.87 3.06 13.35
C SER A 19 -15.61 3.49 12.09
N ARG A 20 -16.95 3.54 12.12
CA ARG A 20 -17.77 3.93 10.96
C ARG A 20 -17.35 5.24 10.29
N PRO A 21 -17.26 6.39 10.99
CA PRO A 21 -16.89 7.65 10.34
C PRO A 21 -15.45 7.61 9.81
N ARG A 22 -14.52 6.94 10.53
CA ARG A 22 -13.12 6.80 10.10
C ARG A 22 -12.98 5.99 8.83
N LEU A 23 -13.67 4.85 8.76
CA LEU A 23 -13.69 4.00 7.58
C LEU A 23 -14.39 4.68 6.41
N ALA A 24 -15.44 5.47 6.65
CA ALA A 24 -16.09 6.26 5.60
C ALA A 24 -15.14 7.31 5.00
N THR A 25 -14.36 8.00 5.84
CA THR A 25 -13.32 8.93 5.38
C THR A 25 -12.22 8.20 4.61
N ALA A 26 -11.71 7.09 5.15
CA ALA A 26 -10.69 6.28 4.48
C ALA A 26 -11.17 5.77 3.12
N TRP A 27 -12.41 5.28 3.04
CA TRP A 27 -13.04 4.82 1.79
C TRP A 27 -13.18 5.95 0.76
N LYS A 28 -13.60 7.14 1.19
CA LYS A 28 -13.74 8.31 0.31
C LYS A 28 -12.43 8.62 -0.42
N TYR A 29 -11.31 8.70 0.32
CA TYR A 29 -10.01 9.00 -0.28
C TYR A 29 -9.43 7.82 -1.06
N SER A 30 -9.58 6.60 -0.54
CA SER A 30 -9.12 5.39 -1.24
C SER A 30 -9.75 5.25 -2.62
N LYS A 31 -11.03 5.62 -2.77
CA LYS A 31 -11.71 5.58 -4.07
C LYS A 31 -11.13 6.57 -5.08
N ALA A 32 -10.61 7.70 -4.63
CA ALA A 32 -10.02 8.71 -5.50
C ALA A 32 -8.55 8.41 -5.84
N GLU A 33 -7.76 7.99 -4.84
CA GLU A 33 -6.30 7.88 -4.96
C GLU A 33 -5.82 6.47 -5.29
N LEU A 34 -6.51 5.43 -4.80
CA LEU A 34 -6.10 4.02 -4.96
C LEU A 34 -6.92 3.30 -6.04
N GLY A 35 -7.84 4.00 -6.69
CA GLY A 35 -8.59 3.47 -7.81
C GLY A 35 -7.69 3.21 -9.02
N PRO A 36 -7.94 2.14 -9.81
CA PRO A 36 -7.21 1.94 -11.04
C PRO A 36 -7.42 3.15 -11.97
N PRO A 37 -6.36 3.66 -12.62
CA PRO A 37 -6.46 4.81 -13.50
C PRO A 37 -7.36 4.54 -14.70
N SER A 38 -7.93 5.59 -15.28
CA SER A 38 -8.70 5.47 -16.51
C SER A 38 -7.78 5.26 -17.70
N LEU A 39 -8.27 4.61 -18.76
CA LEU A 39 -7.50 4.41 -20.00
C LEU A 39 -7.06 5.74 -20.63
N ARG A 40 -7.77 6.84 -20.35
CA ARG A 40 -7.43 8.19 -20.81
C ARG A 40 -6.15 8.71 -20.17
N ASP A 41 -5.88 8.31 -18.93
CA ASP A 41 -4.74 8.80 -18.15
C ASP A 41 -3.43 8.10 -18.59
N MET A 42 -3.53 6.98 -19.34
CA MET A 42 -2.37 6.23 -19.82
C MET A 42 -1.45 7.05 -20.74
N GLY A 43 -2.02 7.95 -21.55
CA GLY A 43 -1.23 8.85 -22.40
C GLY A 43 -0.38 9.82 -21.60
N GLU A 44 -0.92 10.35 -20.51
CA GLU A 44 -0.19 11.25 -19.60
C GLU A 44 0.93 10.51 -18.86
N VAL A 45 0.69 9.26 -18.45
CA VAL A 45 1.72 8.40 -17.83
C VAL A 45 2.89 8.17 -18.78
N GLN A 46 2.62 7.89 -20.06
CA GLN A 46 3.67 7.70 -21.07
C GLN A 46 4.50 8.97 -21.27
N ASN A 47 3.84 10.14 -21.31
CA ASN A 47 4.52 11.43 -21.41
C ASN A 47 5.38 11.70 -20.16
N GLY A 48 4.87 11.41 -18.97
CA GLY A 48 5.62 11.53 -17.71
C GLY A 48 6.89 10.68 -17.70
N LEU A 49 6.80 9.42 -18.16
CA LEU A 49 7.96 8.55 -18.27
C LEU A 49 9.00 9.05 -19.28
N SER A 50 8.54 9.53 -20.45
CA SER A 50 9.43 10.14 -21.46
C SER A 50 10.19 11.35 -20.92
N ASN A 51 9.51 12.20 -20.14
CA ASN A 51 10.10 13.36 -19.50
C ASN A 51 11.13 12.96 -18.42
N LEU A 52 10.88 11.90 -17.66
CA LEU A 52 11.84 11.35 -16.69
C LEU A 52 13.11 10.87 -17.39
N VAL A 53 12.98 10.10 -18.48
CA VAL A 53 14.12 9.62 -19.28
C VAL A 53 14.92 10.81 -19.85
N THR A 54 14.24 11.82 -20.36
CA THR A 54 14.88 13.03 -20.89
C THR A 54 15.59 13.83 -19.78
N SER A 55 14.98 13.96 -18.60
CA SER A 55 15.56 14.61 -17.43
C SER A 55 16.81 13.90 -16.92
N TYR A 56 16.81 12.56 -16.98
CA TYR A 56 17.98 11.76 -16.67
C TYR A 56 19.12 12.00 -17.68
N LYS A 57 18.82 11.94 -18.98
CA LYS A 57 19.80 12.18 -20.07
C LYS A 57 20.42 13.57 -20.03
N THR A 58 19.63 14.59 -19.71
CA THR A 58 20.08 16.00 -19.64
C THR A 58 20.82 16.33 -18.34
N GLY A 59 20.86 15.41 -17.37
CA GLY A 59 21.54 15.63 -16.09
C GLY A 59 20.76 16.52 -15.12
N ALA A 60 19.46 16.71 -15.33
CA ALA A 60 18.61 17.57 -14.50
C ALA A 60 18.57 17.12 -13.02
N TYR A 61 18.79 15.84 -12.75
CA TYR A 61 18.88 15.28 -11.38
C TYR A 61 19.97 15.94 -10.53
N LYS A 62 21.02 16.50 -11.16
CA LYS A 62 22.10 17.21 -10.45
C LYS A 62 21.67 18.55 -9.85
N LYS A 63 20.52 19.07 -10.29
CA LYS A 63 19.97 20.36 -9.83
C LYS A 63 18.88 20.18 -8.76
N LEU A 64 18.56 18.94 -8.37
CA LEU A 64 17.55 18.66 -7.35
C LEU A 64 18.05 19.08 -5.97
N THR A 65 17.16 19.66 -5.17
CA THR A 65 17.45 19.88 -3.75
C THR A 65 17.39 18.55 -3.00
N VAL A 66 18.07 18.46 -1.85
CA VAL A 66 18.06 17.25 -1.00
C VAL A 66 16.63 16.89 -0.57
N ARG A 67 15.79 17.91 -0.32
CA ARG A 67 14.38 17.72 0.04
C ARG A 67 13.61 17.03 -1.09
N ASP A 68 13.78 17.49 -2.33
CA ASP A 68 13.06 16.94 -3.48
C ASP A 68 13.54 15.51 -3.79
N ALA A 69 14.85 15.29 -3.71
CA ALA A 69 15.43 13.95 -3.87
C ALA A 69 14.89 12.98 -2.82
N TRP A 70 14.79 13.42 -1.56
CA TRP A 70 14.25 12.61 -0.48
C TRP A 70 12.78 12.27 -0.69
N LEU A 71 11.95 13.26 -1.05
CA LEU A 71 10.52 13.04 -1.34
C LEU A 71 10.32 12.03 -2.49
N ASN A 72 11.06 12.19 -3.59
CA ASN A 72 10.99 11.27 -4.72
C ASN A 72 11.43 9.85 -4.34
N THR A 73 12.41 9.74 -3.45
CA THR A 73 12.86 8.44 -2.93
C THR A 73 11.78 7.75 -2.10
N LEU A 74 11.08 8.50 -1.22
CA LEU A 74 9.98 7.95 -0.42
C LEU A 74 8.83 7.44 -1.30
N VAL A 75 8.47 8.18 -2.34
CA VAL A 75 7.46 7.73 -3.32
C VAL A 75 7.95 6.47 -4.06
N GLY A 76 9.22 6.41 -4.44
CA GLY A 76 9.82 5.21 -5.04
C GLY A 76 9.75 3.98 -4.14
N VAL A 77 10.00 4.16 -2.84
CA VAL A 77 9.86 3.10 -1.82
C VAL A 77 8.40 2.67 -1.66
N GLU A 78 7.45 3.60 -1.68
CA GLU A 78 6.02 3.28 -1.63
C GLU A 78 5.59 2.39 -2.80
N ILE A 79 6.00 2.72 -4.03
CA ILE A 79 5.73 1.90 -5.22
C ILE A 79 6.32 0.49 -5.06
N PHE A 80 7.52 0.38 -4.50
CA PHE A 80 8.13 -0.92 -4.21
C PHE A 80 7.31 -1.73 -3.19
N PHE A 81 6.78 -1.10 -2.15
CA PHE A 81 5.93 -1.81 -1.19
C PHE A 81 4.61 -2.29 -1.80
N TRP A 82 4.05 -1.60 -2.80
CA TRP A 82 2.92 -2.11 -3.55
C TRP A 82 3.23 -3.40 -4.31
N PHE A 83 4.46 -3.53 -4.83
CA PHE A 83 4.92 -4.79 -5.43
C PHE A 83 5.00 -5.92 -4.39
N VAL A 84 5.57 -5.64 -3.21
CA VAL A 84 5.64 -6.62 -2.10
C VAL A 84 4.24 -7.02 -1.62
N ALA A 85 3.30 -6.08 -1.51
CA ALA A 85 1.92 -6.38 -1.19
C ALA A 85 1.28 -7.29 -2.26
N GLY A 86 1.57 -7.05 -3.54
CA GLY A 86 1.19 -7.93 -4.65
C GLY A 86 1.79 -9.33 -4.52
N GLU A 87 3.05 -9.45 -4.11
CA GLU A 87 3.68 -10.75 -3.83
C GLU A 87 2.97 -11.50 -2.69
N CYS A 88 2.65 -10.81 -1.59
CA CYS A 88 1.90 -11.40 -0.48
C CYS A 88 0.52 -11.94 -0.92
N ILE A 89 -0.17 -11.23 -1.83
CA ILE A 89 -1.43 -11.69 -2.43
C ILE A 89 -1.17 -12.90 -3.34
N GLY A 90 -0.18 -12.83 -4.23
CA GLY A 90 0.14 -13.90 -5.18
C GLY A 90 0.61 -15.20 -4.52
N LYS A 91 1.30 -15.08 -3.38
CA LYS A 91 1.75 -16.20 -2.54
C LYS A 91 0.66 -16.75 -1.62
N GLY A 92 -0.39 -15.97 -1.34
CA GLY A 92 -1.47 -16.33 -0.42
C GLY A 92 -1.06 -16.32 1.05
N GLY A 93 -0.03 -15.54 1.43
CA GLY A 93 0.49 -15.52 2.79
C GLY A 93 1.41 -14.34 3.05
N ILE A 94 1.41 -13.86 4.30
CA ILE A 94 2.23 -12.72 4.74
C ILE A 94 3.67 -13.17 5.02
N ILE A 95 3.86 -14.42 5.47
CA ILE A 95 5.16 -14.95 5.92
C ILE A 95 5.54 -16.12 5.03
N GLY A 96 6.62 -15.96 4.25
CA GLY A 96 7.23 -17.03 3.47
C GLY A 96 6.29 -17.68 2.46
N TYR A 97 6.83 -18.60 1.65
CA TYR A 97 6.02 -19.46 0.79
C TYR A 97 5.61 -20.70 1.59
N ASN A 98 4.34 -21.08 1.52
CA ASN A 98 3.88 -22.33 2.11
C ASN A 98 4.26 -23.51 1.20
N ILE A 99 5.50 -23.97 1.32
CA ILE A 99 6.05 -25.08 0.53
C ILE A 99 6.10 -26.33 1.42
N PRO A 100 5.31 -27.37 1.12
CA PRO A 100 5.36 -28.63 1.87
C PRO A 100 6.81 -29.14 1.96
N GLY A 101 7.31 -29.32 3.19
CA GLY A 101 8.67 -29.79 3.46
C GLY A 101 9.77 -28.72 3.55
N ALA A 102 9.53 -27.45 3.17
CA ALA A 102 10.52 -26.37 3.37
C ALA A 102 10.21 -25.48 4.59
N VAL A 103 8.96 -25.53 5.09
CA VAL A 103 8.49 -24.80 6.29
C VAL A 103 8.52 -25.63 7.58
N ASN A 104 9.00 -26.89 7.54
CA ASN A 104 9.29 -27.66 8.75
C ASN A 104 10.55 -27.09 9.40
N TRP A 105 10.36 -26.25 10.43
CA TRP A 105 11.43 -25.78 11.30
C TRP A 105 12.14 -26.91 12.06
N ASP A 106 11.58 -28.13 12.04
CA ASP A 106 12.14 -29.34 12.63
C ASP A 106 13.34 -29.92 11.85
N MET A 107 13.61 -29.46 10.62
CA MET A 107 14.73 -29.96 9.80
C MET A 107 15.96 -29.05 9.81
N HIS A 108 15.92 -27.94 10.56
CA HIS A 108 16.97 -26.92 10.60
C HIS A 108 17.75 -26.89 11.93
N PHE A 109 17.55 -27.88 12.81
CA PHE A 109 18.32 -28.09 14.04
C PHE A 109 18.62 -29.57 14.26
#